data_AF-A0A3A4PCP3-F1
#
_entry.id   AF-A0A3A4PCP3-F1
#
_cell.length_a   1.000
_cell.length_b   1.000
_cell.length_c   1.000
_cell.angle_alpha   90.00
_cell.angle_beta   90.00
_cell.angle_gamma   90.00
#
_symmetry.space_group_name_H-M   'P 1'
#
loop_
_entity.id
_entity.type
_entity.pdbx_description
1 polymer ?
#
loop_
_entity_poly.entity_id
_entity_poly.type
_entity_poly.pdbx_seq_one_letter_code
_entity_poly.pdbx_strand_id
1 'polypeptide(L)' 'MMKTRIDDLLLWIDNSRFGLTITAAKRARQINNYFRHLGEGLGQEAGPQIRSASNKSLTLALEEIAADKLEFEHPEDGAI' A
#
# COMPACT_ATOMS: atom_id res chain seq x y z
N MET A 1 6.35 2.16 16.67
CA MET A 1 7.28 3.14 16.03
C MET A 1 7.36 2.75 14.57
N MET A 2 7.15 3.69 13.64
CA MET A 2 7.24 3.42 12.20
C MET A 2 8.67 2.95 11.89
N LYS A 3 8.81 1.68 11.49
CA LYS A 3 10.12 1.08 11.21
C LYS A 3 10.70 1.56 9.88
N THR A 4 9.86 2.07 9.00
CA THR A 4 10.20 2.42 7.62
C THR A 4 10.71 3.85 7.51
N ARG A 5 11.87 4.05 6.87
CA ARG A 5 12.41 5.38 6.60
C ARG A 5 11.78 5.94 5.33
N ILE A 6 11.54 7.26 5.31
CA ILE A 6 10.94 7.91 4.15
C ILE A 6 11.83 7.84 2.90
N ASP A 7 13.15 7.86 3.08
CA ASP A 7 14.12 7.78 1.98
C ASP A 7 13.96 6.47 1.20
N ASP A 8 13.82 5.35 1.93
CA ASP A 8 13.64 4.01 1.34
C ASP A 8 12.32 3.92 0.56
N LEU A 9 11.26 4.56 1.06
CA LEU A 9 9.95 4.59 0.41
C LEU A 9 9.94 5.42 -0.87
N LEU A 10 10.70 6.51 -0.91
CA LEU A 10 10.80 7.37 -2.08
C LEU A 10 11.56 6.69 -3.21
N LEU A 11 12.60 5.91 -2.89
CA LEU A 11 13.35 5.13 -3.89
C LEU A 11 12.47 4.10 -4.61
N TRP A 12 11.43 3.58 -3.96
CA TRP A 12 10.52 2.60 -4.56
C TRP A 12 9.62 3.20 -5.66
N ILE A 13 9.40 4.52 -5.68
CA ILE A 13 8.50 5.20 -6.63
C ILE A 13 9.19 6.38 -7.32
N ASP A 14 10.38 6.13 -7.85
CA ASP A 14 11.17 7.08 -8.65
C ASP A 14 11.36 8.45 -7.99
N ASN A 15 11.48 8.47 -6.65
CA ASN A 15 11.59 9.67 -5.81
C ASN A 15 10.39 10.64 -5.88
N SER A 16 9.23 10.17 -6.35
CA SER A 16 8.01 10.97 -6.42
C SER A 16 7.24 10.95 -5.10
N ARG A 17 7.28 12.07 -4.37
CA ARG A 17 6.47 12.27 -3.16
C ARG A 17 4.96 12.14 -3.41
N PHE A 18 4.50 12.63 -4.56
CA PHE A 18 3.09 12.53 -4.95
C PHE A 18 2.72 11.10 -5.32
N GLY A 19 3.58 10.43 -6.09
CA GLY A 19 3.41 9.00 -6.41
C GLY A 19 3.28 8.18 -5.14
N LEU A 20 4.24 8.32 -4.20
CA LEU A 20 4.22 7.61 -2.92
C LEU A 20 2.91 7.84 -2.16
N THR A 21 2.47 9.10 -2.08
CA THR A 21 1.25 9.46 -1.35
C THR A 21 0.01 8.82 -1.98
N ILE A 22 -0.12 8.90 -3.31
CA ILE A 22 -1.27 8.35 -4.04
C ILE A 22 -1.29 6.83 -3.91
N THR A 23 -0.16 6.16 -4.12
CA THR A 23 -0.06 4.70 -4.07
C THR A 23 -0.33 4.18 -2.67
N ALA A 24 0.29 4.77 -1.64
CA ALA A 24 0.02 4.42 -0.24
C ALA A 24 -1.45 4.67 0.14
N ALA A 25 -2.05 5.78 -0.30
CA ALA A 25 -3.46 6.07 -0.02
C ALA A 25 -4.42 5.11 -0.71
N LYS A 26 -4.17 4.75 -1.99
CA LYS A 26 -4.94 3.75 -2.73
C LYS A 26 -4.86 2.39 -2.02
N ARG A 27 -3.66 1.93 -1.72
CA ARG A 27 -3.45 0.65 -1.04
C ARG A 27 -4.08 0.61 0.35
N ALA A 28 -3.97 1.70 1.12
CA ALA A 28 -4.63 1.82 2.42
C ALA A 28 -6.15 1.68 2.32
N ARG A 29 -6.80 2.18 1.25
CA ARG A 29 -8.25 2.00 1.03
C ARG A 29 -8.59 0.54 0.72
N GLN A 30 -7.79 -0.16 -0.09
CA GLN A 30 -7.98 -1.60 -0.35
C GLN A 30 -7.92 -2.40 0.96
N ILE A 31 -6.89 -2.16 1.78
CA ILE A 31 -6.74 -2.81 3.09
C ILE A 31 -7.92 -2.46 4.02
N ASN A 32 -8.38 -1.20 4.00
CA ASN A 32 -9.52 -0.80 4.81
C ASN A 32 -10.81 -1.50 4.37
N ASN A 33 -11.05 -1.58 3.06
CA ASN A 33 -12.18 -2.28 2.48
C ASN A 33 -12.13 -3.78 2.82
N TYR A 34 -10.95 -4.40 2.73
CA TYR A 34 -10.77 -5.80 3.15
C TYR A 34 -11.25 -6.02 4.59
N PHE A 35 -10.80 -5.18 5.54
CA PHE A 35 -11.22 -5.31 6.93
C PHE A 35 -12.71 -5.01 7.16
N ARG A 36 -13.31 -4.11 6.38
CA ARG A 36 -14.75 -3.80 6.47
C ARG A 36 -15.62 -4.97 6.03
N HIS A 37 -15.23 -5.67 4.96
CA HIS A 37 -16.00 -6.79 4.40
C HIS A 37 -15.54 -8.15 4.96
N LEU A 38 -14.65 -8.16 5.95
CA LEU A 38 -14.15 -9.38 6.57
C LEU A 38 -15.28 -10.08 7.33
N GLY A 39 -15.79 -11.18 6.78
CA GLY A 39 -16.91 -11.94 7.31
C GLY A 39 -18.21 -11.85 6.50
N GLU A 40 -18.28 -10.93 5.53
CA GLU A 40 -19.45 -10.77 4.64
C GLU A 40 -19.39 -11.67 3.39
N GLY A 41 -18.32 -12.46 3.22
CA GLY A 41 -18.17 -13.42 2.11
C GLY A 41 -17.88 -12.78 0.73
N LEU A 42 -17.78 -11.45 0.66
CA LEU A 42 -17.61 -10.67 -0.58
C LEU A 42 -16.28 -9.88 -0.61
N GLY A 43 -15.24 -10.34 0.08
CA GLY A 43 -13.94 -9.67 0.09
C GLY A 43 -13.25 -9.72 -1.27
N GLN A 44 -13.53 -8.76 -2.17
CA GLN A 44 -12.86 -8.63 -3.46
C GLN A 44 -11.44 -8.05 -3.33
N GLU A 45 -11.20 -7.28 -2.27
CA GLU A 45 -9.94 -6.58 -2.07
C GLU A 45 -8.89 -7.45 -1.38
N ALA A 46 -7.65 -7.40 -1.87
CA ALA A 46 -6.55 -8.13 -1.26
C ALA A 46 -6.24 -7.57 0.13
N GLY A 47 -6.26 -8.45 1.14
CA GLY A 47 -5.90 -8.10 2.51
C GLY A 47 -4.42 -7.72 2.68
N PRO A 48 -3.99 -7.46 3.91
CA PRO A 48 -2.59 -7.17 4.20
C PRO A 48 -1.66 -8.30 3.74
N GLN A 49 -0.58 -7.96 3.06
CA GLN A 49 0.44 -8.88 2.51
C GLN A 49 1.60 -9.14 3.49
N ILE A 50 1.64 -8.38 4.59
CA ILE A 50 2.67 -8.51 5.63
C ILE A 50 2.04 -8.67 7.01
N ARG A 51 2.85 -9.14 7.96
CA ARG A 51 2.52 -9.08 9.38
C ARG A 51 3.06 -7.77 9.95
N SER A 52 2.19 -7.00 10.59
CA SER A 52 2.53 -5.75 11.27
C SER A 52 2.06 -5.77 12.72
N ALA A 53 2.73 -4.98 13.55
CA ALA A 53 2.25 -4.65 14.90
C ALA A 53 1.10 -3.63 14.87
N SER A 54 0.88 -2.94 13.74
CA SER A 54 -0.18 -1.96 13.56
C SER A 54 -1.36 -2.55 12.79
N ASN A 55 -2.58 -2.16 13.16
CA ASN A 55 -3.81 -2.45 12.41
C ASN A 55 -4.30 -1.24 11.59
N LYS A 56 -3.51 -0.16 11.53
CA LYS A 56 -3.87 1.04 10.76
C LYS A 56 -3.54 0.80 9.29
N SER A 57 -4.55 0.95 8.43
CA SER A 57 -4.44 0.63 7.00
C SER A 57 -3.32 1.40 6.28
N LEU A 58 -3.08 2.66 6.65
CA LEU A 58 -1.98 3.44 6.06
C LEU A 58 -0.60 2.96 6.52
N THR A 59 -0.44 2.58 7.79
CA THR A 59 0.82 2.01 8.29
C THR A 59 1.12 0.70 7.57
N LEU A 60 0.12 -0.16 7.42
CA LEU A 60 0.24 -1.41 6.68
C LEU A 60 0.66 -1.16 5.23
N ALA A 61 0.02 -0.22 4.54
CA ALA A 61 0.37 0.12 3.16
C ALA A 61 1.85 0.60 3.03
N LEU A 62 2.31 1.48 3.93
CA LEU A 62 3.70 1.96 3.90
C LEU A 62 4.71 0.86 4.24
N GLU A 63 4.36 -0.05 5.15
CA GLU A 63 5.21 -1.20 5.47
C GLU A 63 5.23 -2.24 4.34
N GLU A 64 4.15 -2.40 3.58
CA GLU A 64 4.12 -3.24 2.37
C GLU A 64 5.00 -2.68 1.25
N ILE A 65 4.96 -1.36 1.05
CA ILE A 65 5.87 -0.66 0.11
C ILE A 65 7.32 -0.91 0.51
N ALA A 66 7.68 -0.70 1.78
CA ALA A 66 9.05 -0.92 2.24
C ALA A 66 9.50 -2.40 2.21
N ALA A 67 8.55 -3.34 2.20
CA ALA A 67 8.81 -4.77 2.08
C ALA A 67 8.80 -5.26 0.62
N ASP A 68 8.66 -4.34 -0.34
CA ASP A 68 8.59 -4.61 -1.78
C ASP A 68 7.52 -5.67 -2.12
N LYS A 69 6.32 -5.49 -1.55
CA LYS A 69 5.17 -6.39 -1.72
C LYS A 69 4.09 -5.87 -2.65
N LEU A 70 4.33 -4.71 -3.26
CA LEU A 70 3.40 -4.07 -4.16
C LEU A 70 4.05 -3.90 -5.52
N GLU A 71 3.21 -3.74 -6.54
CA GLU A 71 3.60 -3.29 -7.86
C GLU A 71 2.93 -1.95 -8.10
N PHE A 72 3.67 -1.01 -8.70
CA PHE A 72 3.15 0.28 -9.13
C PHE A 72 3.28 0.36 -10.64
N GLU A 73 2.16 0.56 -11.31
CA GLU A 73 2.09 0.81 -12.74
C GLU A 73 1.88 2.30 -12.96
N HIS A 74 2.77 2.93 -13.73
CA HIS A 74 2.60 4.33 -14.07
C HIS A 74 1.55 4.43 -15.19
N PRO A 75 0.61 5.40 -15.13
CA PRO A 75 -0.42 5.52 -16.17
C PRO A 75 0.09 5.64 -17.62
N GLU A 76 1.31 6.15 -17.86
CA GLU A 76 1.93 6.11 -19.20
C GLU A 76 2.36 4.71 -19.67
N ASP A 77 2.57 3.75 -18.77
CA ASP A 77 2.97 2.39 -19.11
C ASP A 77 1.80 1.60 -19.75
N GLY A 78 0.55 1.98 -19.43
CA GLY A 78 -0.67 1.37 -19.94
C GLY A 78 -1.25 2.02 -21.21
N ALA A 79 -0.59 3.05 -21.75
CA ALA A 79 -1.01 3.72 -22.98
C ALA A 79 -0.36 3.04 -24.20
N ILE A 80 -0.99 1.97 -24.70
CA ILE A 80 -0.72 1.37 -26.02
C ILE A 80 -1.76 1.87 -27.02
#